data_AF-A0A2N3VCZ7-F1
#
_entry.id   AF-A0A2N3VCZ7-F1
#
_cell.length_a   1.000
_cell.length_b   1.000
_cell.length_c   1.000
_cell.angle_alpha   90.00
_cell.angle_beta   90.00
_cell.angle_gamma   90.00
#
_symmetry.space_group_name_H-M   'P 1'
#
loop_
_entity.id
_entity.type
_entity.pdbx_description
1 polymer ?
#
loop_
_entity_poly.entity_id
_entity_poly.type
_entity_poly.pdbx_seq_one_letter_code
_entity_poly.pdbx_strand_id
1 'polypeptide(L)'
;MTSAHEPSMSQRHGELLRRVQNMAAQLREVTDAGPAMFDDGVSADSQLVWTERLETLRIESEHAEFEAMLEGVDPGWVLDARELGKRGASSPSPHVVRSHPARANEAQEFYLDMLEVDLWNLERMAGLEAARVDRVVTGRWGFDHDPIAVAQFSDNMAALHNRVAVLAAAAQLTPAEGDSLWGSSVEGIRRVHAVTFAAYDEQALAQEWNGYARADPALAVPPYVPRDPETGTPTETATVGPPTPRQMLADATSALRVQFVDTAIRNSESTDLAAESTAITAVVDAALGEDREWTWEPDHDPAAGRGREISTDRGPEL
;
A
#
# COMPACT_ATOMS: atom_id res chain seq x y z
N MET A 1 -20.58 -40.42 7.31
CA MET A 1 -19.51 -40.46 6.30
C MET A 1 -19.09 -39.03 6.07
N THR A 2 -18.02 -38.62 6.72
CA THR A 2 -17.43 -37.28 6.68
C THR A 2 -16.62 -37.17 5.40
N SER A 3 -17.16 -36.51 4.38
CA SER A 3 -16.35 -36.11 3.23
C SER A 3 -15.34 -35.08 3.72
N ALA A 4 -14.07 -35.48 3.86
CA ALA A 4 -12.97 -34.54 3.98
C ALA A 4 -12.98 -33.67 2.73
N HIS A 5 -13.24 -32.38 2.90
CA HIS A 5 -13.17 -31.40 1.83
C HIS A 5 -11.68 -31.31 1.46
N GLU A 6 -11.29 -31.78 0.27
CA GLU A 6 -9.93 -31.57 -0.22
C GLU A 6 -9.67 -30.06 -0.24
N PRO A 7 -8.54 -29.59 0.32
CA PRO A 7 -8.23 -28.17 0.32
C PRO A 7 -8.12 -27.70 -1.13
N SER A 8 -8.73 -26.55 -1.43
CA SER A 8 -8.58 -25.92 -2.73
C SER A 8 -7.10 -25.63 -3.01
N MET A 9 -6.70 -25.60 -4.29
CA MET A 9 -5.33 -25.25 -4.67
C MET A 9 -4.84 -23.94 -4.02
N SER A 10 -5.71 -22.94 -3.92
CA SER A 10 -5.40 -21.67 -3.25
C SER A 10 -5.16 -21.81 -1.74
N GLN A 11 -5.89 -22.69 -1.05
CA GLN A 11 -5.65 -23.00 0.37
C GLN A 11 -4.32 -23.74 0.55
N ARG A 12 -4.02 -24.72 -0.31
CA ARG A 12 -2.74 -25.44 -0.31
C ARG A 12 -1.56 -24.50 -0.60
N HIS A 13 -1.70 -23.58 -1.55
CA HIS A 13 -0.69 -22.56 -1.83
C HIS A 13 -0.52 -21.60 -0.65
N GLY A 14 -1.60 -21.20 0.01
CA GLY A 14 -1.55 -20.40 1.23
C GLY A 14 -0.84 -21.14 2.39
N GLU A 15 -1.09 -22.44 2.56
CA GLU A 15 -0.40 -23.30 3.53
C GLU A 15 1.12 -23.36 3.31
N LEU A 16 1.53 -23.52 2.05
CA LEU A 16 2.95 -23.54 1.66
C LEU A 16 3.62 -22.19 1.91
N LEU A 17 2.98 -21.09 1.51
CA LEU A 17 3.48 -19.73 1.75
C LEU A 17 3.60 -19.43 3.25
N ARG A 18 2.63 -19.86 4.06
CA ARG A 18 2.68 -19.74 5.51
C ARG A 18 3.82 -20.54 6.12
N ARG A 19 4.09 -21.74 5.61
CA ARG A 19 5.24 -22.54 6.06
C ARG A 19 6.56 -21.81 5.78
N VAL A 20 6.72 -21.24 4.59
CA VAL A 20 7.89 -20.42 4.23
C VAL A 20 8.02 -19.20 5.17
N GLN A 21 6.93 -18.48 5.41
CA GLN A 21 6.90 -17.35 6.33
C GLN A 21 7.31 -17.75 7.75
N ASN A 22 6.77 -18.84 8.27
CA ASN A 22 7.07 -19.32 9.63
C ASN A 22 8.52 -19.75 9.80
N MET A 23 9.11 -20.43 8.80
CA MET A 23 10.54 -20.80 8.83
C MET A 23 11.43 -19.56 8.81
N ALA A 24 11.12 -18.58 7.96
CA ALA A 24 11.86 -17.33 7.91
C ALA A 24 11.75 -16.51 9.22
N ALA A 25 10.58 -16.53 9.86
CA ALA A 25 10.37 -15.88 11.16
C ALA A 25 11.18 -16.56 12.28
N GLN A 26 11.17 -17.90 12.34
CA GLN A 26 11.95 -18.66 13.33
C GLN A 26 13.46 -18.46 13.14
N LEU A 27 13.93 -18.46 11.89
CA LEU A 27 15.33 -18.20 11.58
C LEU A 27 15.76 -16.82 12.08
N ARG A 28 14.93 -15.79 11.86
CA ARG A 28 15.19 -14.46 12.41
C ARG A 28 15.20 -14.48 13.93
N GLU A 29 14.18 -15.05 14.57
CA GLU A 29 14.06 -15.06 16.03
C GLU A 29 15.30 -15.66 16.71
N VAL A 30 15.76 -16.82 16.21
CA VAL A 30 16.96 -17.49 16.71
C VAL A 30 18.23 -16.69 16.41
N THR A 31 18.28 -16.00 15.26
CA THR A 31 19.41 -15.12 14.91
C THR A 31 19.47 -13.90 15.82
N ASP A 32 18.33 -13.24 16.05
CA ASP A 32 18.21 -12.01 16.84
C ASP A 32 18.43 -12.28 18.34
N ALA A 33 17.96 -13.41 18.86
CA ALA A 33 18.13 -13.79 20.27
C ALA A 33 19.57 -14.24 20.60
N GLY A 34 20.29 -14.78 19.61
CA GLY A 34 21.68 -15.21 19.75
C GLY A 34 21.88 -16.43 20.67
N PRO A 35 23.14 -16.77 20.97
CA PRO A 35 23.50 -17.96 21.76
C PRO A 35 22.89 -18.00 23.16
N ALA A 36 22.62 -16.85 23.76
CA ALA A 36 22.08 -16.74 25.11
C ALA A 36 20.69 -17.39 25.27
N MET A 37 19.93 -17.55 24.19
CA MET A 37 18.64 -18.27 24.17
C MET A 37 18.79 -19.75 24.57
N PHE A 38 19.97 -20.33 24.35
CA PHE A 38 20.27 -21.74 24.63
C PHE A 38 21.15 -21.91 25.87
N ASP A 39 21.32 -20.87 26.69
CA ASP A 39 22.03 -20.97 27.96
C ASP A 39 21.13 -21.67 28.99
N ASP A 40 21.45 -22.93 29.29
CA ASP A 40 20.78 -23.72 30.32
C ASP A 40 21.39 -23.52 31.72
N GLY A 41 22.39 -22.64 31.85
CA GLY A 41 23.09 -22.33 33.10
C GLY A 41 23.98 -23.47 33.62
N VAL A 42 24.13 -24.55 32.86
CA VAL A 42 24.82 -25.79 33.26
C VAL A 42 25.89 -26.18 32.24
N SER A 43 25.68 -25.93 30.95
CA SER A 43 26.58 -26.26 29.85
C SER A 43 27.22 -25.01 29.24
N ALA A 44 28.49 -25.12 28.82
CA ALA A 44 29.22 -24.03 28.15
C ALA A 44 28.98 -24.02 26.61
N ASP A 45 28.08 -24.85 26.10
CA ASP A 45 27.97 -25.19 24.68
C ASP A 45 26.83 -24.44 23.96
N SER A 46 26.26 -23.40 24.58
CA SER A 46 25.16 -22.60 24.02
C SER A 46 25.49 -22.03 22.62
N GLN A 47 26.76 -21.71 22.36
CA GLN A 47 27.25 -21.29 21.05
C GLN A 47 27.13 -22.40 19.98
N LEU A 48 27.47 -23.64 20.35
CA LEU A 48 27.41 -24.78 19.43
C LEU A 48 25.95 -25.12 19.12
N VAL A 49 25.10 -25.20 20.15
CA VAL A 49 23.66 -25.48 20.02
C VAL A 49 22.97 -24.41 19.15
N TRP A 50 23.29 -23.13 19.36
CA TRP A 50 22.78 -22.04 18.53
C TRP A 50 23.19 -22.19 17.06
N THR A 51 24.46 -22.53 16.80
CA THR A 51 24.97 -22.70 15.43
C THR A 51 24.31 -23.89 14.73
N GLU A 52 24.19 -25.03 15.42
CA GLU A 52 23.49 -26.21 14.89
C GLU A 52 22.02 -25.93 14.61
N ARG A 53 21.36 -25.16 15.49
CA ARG A 53 19.97 -24.75 15.30
C ARG A 53 19.81 -23.83 14.09
N LEU A 54 20.71 -22.88 13.88
CA LEU A 54 20.70 -22.00 12.71
C LEU A 54 20.87 -22.76 11.40
N GLU A 55 21.83 -23.70 11.34
CA GLU A 55 22.04 -24.53 10.15
C GLU A 55 20.81 -25.40 9.85
N THR A 56 20.23 -26.01 10.87
CA THR A 56 19.00 -26.80 10.73
C THR A 56 17.86 -25.94 10.18
N LEU A 57 17.61 -24.77 10.77
CA LEU A 57 16.55 -23.85 10.32
C LEU A 57 16.79 -23.33 8.91
N ARG A 58 18.05 -23.12 8.51
CA ARG A 58 18.40 -22.71 7.16
C ARG A 58 18.05 -23.78 6.13
N ILE A 59 18.41 -25.04 6.42
CA ILE A 59 18.08 -26.19 5.56
C ILE A 59 16.54 -26.35 5.48
N GLU A 60 15.84 -26.25 6.60
CA GLU A 60 14.37 -26.35 6.64
C GLU A 60 13.69 -25.21 5.86
N SER A 61 14.23 -23.98 5.94
CA SER A 61 13.75 -22.84 5.16
C SER A 61 13.95 -23.07 3.65
N GLU A 62 15.15 -23.47 3.23
CA GLU A 62 15.47 -23.75 1.82
C GLU A 62 14.59 -24.89 1.28
N HIS A 63 14.34 -25.92 2.09
CA HIS A 63 13.45 -27.02 1.74
C HIS A 63 12.00 -26.56 1.58
N ALA A 64 11.47 -25.74 2.49
CA ALA A 64 10.11 -25.22 2.41
C ALA A 64 9.91 -24.33 1.17
N GLU A 65 10.90 -23.50 0.82
CA GLU A 65 10.87 -22.69 -0.41
C GLU A 65 10.85 -23.57 -1.67
N PHE A 66 11.69 -24.60 -1.70
CA PHE A 66 11.75 -25.55 -2.83
C PHE A 66 10.45 -26.35 -2.99
N GLU A 67 9.88 -26.82 -1.88
CA GLU A 67 8.60 -27.53 -1.86
C GLU A 67 7.46 -26.66 -2.42
N ALA A 68 7.38 -25.40 -2.00
CA ALA A 68 6.38 -24.45 -2.52
C ALA A 68 6.52 -24.27 -4.05
N MET A 69 7.74 -24.13 -4.55
CA MET A 69 8.00 -23.99 -5.99
C MET A 69 7.64 -25.26 -6.77
N LEU A 70 7.92 -26.45 -6.22
CA LEU A 70 7.53 -27.73 -6.85
C LEU A 70 6.02 -27.90 -6.97
N GLU A 71 5.27 -27.38 -6.00
CA GLU A 71 3.80 -27.39 -5.94
C GLU A 71 3.16 -26.28 -6.79
N GLY A 72 3.97 -25.56 -7.57
CA GLY A 72 3.53 -24.56 -8.53
C GLY A 72 3.22 -23.19 -7.95
N VAL A 73 3.68 -22.89 -6.73
CA VAL A 73 3.64 -21.53 -6.18
C VAL A 73 4.64 -20.66 -6.96
N ASP A 74 4.20 -19.46 -7.38
CA ASP A 74 5.06 -18.51 -8.07
C ASP A 74 6.31 -18.17 -7.24
N PRO A 75 7.53 -18.22 -7.81
CA PRO A 75 8.76 -17.90 -7.06
C PRO A 75 8.74 -16.51 -6.42
N GLY A 76 8.07 -15.53 -7.05
CA GLY A 76 7.88 -14.20 -6.48
C GLY A 76 7.03 -14.21 -5.21
N TRP A 77 6.02 -15.09 -5.10
CA TRP A 77 5.21 -15.24 -3.89
C TRP A 77 6.00 -15.90 -2.76
N VAL A 78 6.86 -16.88 -3.09
CA VAL A 78 7.76 -17.52 -2.13
C VAL A 78 8.76 -16.51 -1.54
N LEU A 79 9.36 -15.67 -2.40
CA LEU A 79 10.23 -14.58 -1.96
C LEU A 79 9.50 -13.62 -1.01
N ASP A 80 8.28 -13.21 -1.34
CA ASP A 80 7.50 -12.29 -0.52
C ASP A 80 7.10 -12.91 0.83
N ALA A 81 6.67 -14.19 0.86
CA ALA A 81 6.37 -14.89 2.10
C ALA A 81 7.60 -14.99 3.02
N ARG A 82 8.78 -15.22 2.44
CA ARG A 82 10.06 -15.21 3.17
C ARG A 82 10.38 -13.82 3.72
N GLU A 83 10.23 -12.78 2.92
CA GLU A 83 10.45 -11.40 3.38
C GLU A 83 9.45 -10.97 4.46
N LEU A 84 8.19 -11.41 4.36
CA LEU A 84 7.19 -11.24 5.42
C LEU A 84 7.61 -11.94 6.72
N GLY A 85 8.14 -13.16 6.64
CA GLY A 85 8.67 -13.87 7.81
C GLY A 85 9.86 -13.16 8.46
N LYS A 86 10.81 -12.67 7.64
CA LYS A 86 11.95 -11.87 8.11
C LYS A 86 11.52 -10.57 8.77
N ARG A 87 10.52 -9.87 8.25
CA ARG A 87 10.03 -8.62 8.86
C ARG A 87 9.25 -8.87 10.17
N GLY A 88 8.81 -10.11 10.40
CA GLY A 88 7.84 -10.43 11.44
C GLY A 88 6.46 -9.90 11.04
N ALA A 89 5.39 -10.32 11.72
CA ALA A 89 4.03 -9.82 11.49
C ALA A 89 3.83 -8.36 11.93
N SER A 90 4.76 -7.47 11.57
CA SER A 90 4.53 -6.04 11.57
C SER A 90 3.53 -5.75 10.46
N SER A 91 2.25 -5.87 10.82
CA SER A 91 1.17 -5.14 10.14
C SER A 91 1.69 -3.73 9.84
N PRO A 92 1.48 -3.20 8.63
CA PRO A 92 1.92 -1.85 8.29
C PRO A 92 1.45 -0.91 9.40
N SER A 93 2.36 -0.18 10.04
CA SER A 93 1.94 0.82 11.01
C SER A 93 1.10 1.85 10.25
N PRO A 94 -0.22 1.95 10.51
CA PRO A 94 -1.08 2.89 9.81
C PRO A 94 -0.79 4.35 10.22
N HIS A 95 0.20 4.57 11.10
CA HIS A 95 0.53 5.85 11.70
C HIS A 95 1.81 6.48 11.14
N VAL A 96 2.35 5.99 10.02
CA VAL A 96 3.42 6.71 9.32
C VAL A 96 2.80 7.93 8.64
N VAL A 97 2.99 9.10 9.23
CA VAL A 97 2.63 10.39 8.64
C VAL A 97 3.87 10.94 7.94
N ARG A 98 3.76 11.28 6.65
CA ARG A 98 4.81 11.98 5.91
C ARG A 98 5.11 13.29 6.62
N SER A 99 6.37 13.54 6.95
CA SER A 99 6.77 14.75 7.66
C SER A 99 6.95 15.89 6.67
N HIS A 100 6.17 16.96 6.83
CA HIS A 100 6.32 18.19 6.05
C HIS A 100 7.53 18.99 6.59
N PRO A 101 8.60 19.19 5.81
CA PRO A 101 9.75 19.96 6.28
C PRO A 101 9.39 21.45 6.41
N ALA A 102 9.54 22.03 7.60
CA ALA A 102 9.28 23.46 7.76
C ALA A 102 10.29 24.32 6.98
N ARG A 103 9.82 25.38 6.31
CA ARG A 103 10.69 26.40 5.69
C ARG A 103 10.53 27.77 6.35
N ALA A 104 11.64 28.49 6.45
CA ALA A 104 11.64 29.90 6.85
C ALA A 104 11.32 30.85 5.69
N ASN A 105 11.44 30.36 4.45
CA ASN A 105 11.20 31.12 3.23
C ASN A 105 9.86 30.70 2.61
N GLU A 106 8.93 31.63 2.47
CA GLU A 106 7.59 31.40 1.91
C GLU A 106 7.63 30.83 0.49
N ALA A 107 8.63 31.19 -0.33
CA ALA A 107 8.78 30.63 -1.67
C ALA A 107 9.17 29.15 -1.63
N GLN A 108 10.03 28.76 -0.68
CA GLN A 108 10.42 27.35 -0.52
C GLN A 108 9.27 26.51 0.04
N GLU A 109 8.50 27.06 0.99
CA GLU A 109 7.28 26.42 1.50
C GLU A 109 6.28 26.17 0.36
N PHE A 110 6.03 27.19 -0.47
CA PHE A 110 5.15 27.06 -1.63
C PHE A 110 5.61 25.95 -2.60
N TYR A 111 6.92 25.81 -2.85
CA TYR A 111 7.43 24.73 -3.68
C TYR A 111 7.25 23.35 -3.03
N LEU A 112 7.36 23.24 -1.70
CA LEU A 112 7.08 22.00 -0.97
C LEU A 112 5.60 21.63 -1.04
N ASP A 113 4.68 22.58 -0.86
CA ASP A 113 3.23 22.33 -0.96
C ASP A 113 2.86 21.77 -2.34
N MET A 114 3.38 22.38 -3.41
CA MET A 114 3.15 21.89 -4.77
C MET A 114 3.80 20.52 -5.00
N LEU A 115 4.99 20.31 -4.44
CA LEU A 115 5.70 19.03 -4.52
C LEU A 115 4.89 17.90 -3.90
N GLU A 116 4.25 18.13 -2.75
CA GLU A 116 3.49 17.09 -2.05
C GLU A 116 2.27 16.64 -2.85
N VAL A 117 1.56 17.59 -3.46
CA VAL A 117 0.42 17.29 -4.36
C VAL A 117 0.88 16.46 -5.56
N ASP A 118 2.03 16.82 -6.14
CA ASP A 118 2.58 16.12 -7.30
C ASP A 118 3.08 14.73 -6.95
N LEU A 119 3.76 14.60 -5.82
CA LEU A 119 4.25 13.33 -5.29
C LEU A 119 3.09 12.38 -5.01
N TRP A 120 2.02 12.89 -4.38
CA TRP A 120 0.81 12.10 -4.14
C TRP A 120 0.19 11.59 -5.44
N ASN A 121 0.09 12.44 -6.46
CA ASN A 121 -0.41 12.03 -7.78
C ASN A 121 0.50 10.99 -8.44
N LEU A 122 1.82 11.15 -8.31
CA LEU A 122 2.79 10.23 -8.89
C LEU A 122 2.71 8.83 -8.24
N GLU A 123 2.55 8.78 -6.91
CA GLU A 123 2.32 7.54 -6.16
C GLU A 123 0.98 6.89 -6.52
N ARG A 124 -0.06 7.71 -6.69
CA ARG A 124 -1.37 7.25 -7.18
C ARG A 124 -1.28 6.64 -8.57
N MET A 125 -0.59 7.29 -9.51
CA MET A 125 -0.36 6.75 -10.86
C MET A 125 0.38 5.41 -10.81
N ALA A 126 1.43 5.31 -10.00
CA ALA A 126 2.17 4.06 -9.82
C ALA A 126 1.28 2.93 -9.29
N GLY A 127 0.45 3.22 -8.28
CA GLY A 127 -0.49 2.25 -7.71
C GLY A 127 -1.58 1.80 -8.68
N LEU A 128 -2.17 2.74 -9.44
CA LEU A 128 -3.19 2.44 -10.46
C LEU A 128 -2.62 1.57 -11.57
N GLU A 129 -1.44 1.90 -12.10
CA GLU A 129 -0.80 1.12 -13.16
C GLU A 129 -0.39 -0.27 -12.67
N ALA A 130 0.17 -0.39 -11.46
CA ALA A 130 0.48 -1.69 -10.87
C ALA A 130 -0.78 -2.57 -10.76
N ALA A 131 -1.90 -2.01 -10.31
CA ALA A 131 -3.16 -2.72 -10.19
C ALA A 131 -3.79 -3.08 -11.56
N ARG A 132 -3.59 -2.24 -12.58
CA ARG A 132 -4.01 -2.52 -13.96
C ARG A 132 -3.17 -3.64 -14.56
N VAL A 133 -1.85 -3.55 -14.48
CA VAL A 133 -0.91 -4.57 -15.00
C VAL A 133 -1.19 -5.92 -14.37
N ASP A 134 -1.43 -5.97 -13.06
CA ASP A 134 -1.84 -7.20 -12.39
C ASP A 134 -3.11 -7.81 -12.99
N ARG A 135 -4.16 -7.02 -13.23
CA ARG A 135 -5.41 -7.48 -13.87
C ARG A 135 -5.20 -7.93 -15.31
N VAL A 136 -4.36 -7.23 -16.07
CA VAL A 136 -3.99 -7.63 -17.45
C VAL A 136 -3.28 -8.97 -17.45
N VAL A 137 -2.27 -9.16 -16.60
CA VAL A 137 -1.49 -10.41 -16.50
C VAL A 137 -2.35 -11.58 -16.02
N THR A 138 -3.29 -11.32 -15.10
CA THR A 138 -4.20 -12.34 -14.56
C THR A 138 -5.45 -12.59 -15.43
N GLY A 139 -5.60 -11.89 -16.56
CA GLY A 139 -6.78 -12.00 -17.43
C GLY A 139 -8.08 -11.46 -16.82
N ARG A 140 -7.98 -10.67 -15.75
CA ARG A 140 -9.10 -9.99 -15.07
C ARG A 140 -9.40 -8.60 -15.66
N TRP A 141 -8.73 -8.25 -16.75
CA TRP A 141 -8.94 -7.01 -17.48
C TRP A 141 -9.74 -7.27 -18.75
N GLY A 142 -11.02 -6.92 -18.72
CA GLY A 142 -11.98 -6.98 -19.81
C GLY A 142 -12.06 -5.71 -20.68
N PHE A 143 -11.32 -4.63 -20.35
CA PHE A 143 -11.22 -3.46 -21.25
C PHE A 143 -10.15 -3.64 -22.33
N ASP A 144 -10.38 -3.03 -23.49
CA ASP A 144 -9.40 -3.03 -24.59
C ASP A 144 -8.09 -2.34 -24.18
N HIS A 145 -6.98 -2.90 -24.66
CA HIS A 145 -5.65 -2.35 -24.44
C HIS A 145 -5.32 -1.28 -25.48
N ASP A 146 -5.74 -0.03 -25.25
CA ASP A 146 -5.37 1.10 -26.10
C ASP A 146 -3.88 1.47 -25.91
N PRO A 147 -3.00 1.22 -26.90
CA PRO A 147 -1.59 1.54 -26.79
C PRO A 147 -1.30 3.05 -26.72
N ILE A 148 -2.19 3.90 -27.27
CA ILE A 148 -2.02 5.35 -27.24
C ILE A 148 -2.25 5.87 -25.82
N ALA A 149 -3.33 5.41 -25.16
CA ALA A 149 -3.59 5.76 -23.77
C ALA A 149 -2.45 5.30 -22.84
N VAL A 150 -1.87 4.12 -23.08
CA VAL A 150 -0.74 3.61 -22.28
C VAL A 150 0.51 4.48 -22.46
N ALA A 151 0.83 4.86 -23.69
CA ALA A 151 1.93 5.78 -23.96
C ALA A 151 1.70 7.14 -23.28
N GLN A 152 0.50 7.71 -23.42
CA GLN A 152 0.15 8.99 -22.80
C GLN A 152 0.21 8.94 -21.26
N PHE A 153 -0.25 7.85 -20.64
CA PHE A 153 -0.13 7.65 -19.20
C PHE A 153 1.34 7.65 -18.76
N SER A 154 2.20 6.91 -19.47
CA SER A 154 3.64 6.87 -19.20
C SER A 154 4.30 8.24 -19.36
N ASP A 155 3.94 8.99 -20.41
CA ASP A 155 4.46 10.32 -20.68
C ASP A 155 4.04 11.31 -19.58
N ASN A 156 2.78 11.25 -19.14
CA ASN A 156 2.27 12.06 -18.03
C ASN A 156 2.97 11.72 -16.71
N MET A 157 3.23 10.44 -16.45
CA MET A 157 3.96 10.01 -15.25
C MET A 157 5.40 10.55 -15.25
N ALA A 158 6.05 10.53 -16.41
CA ALA A 158 7.39 11.06 -16.58
C ALA A 158 7.43 12.60 -16.42
N ALA A 159 6.45 13.31 -16.97
CA ALA A 159 6.30 14.76 -16.82
C ALA A 159 6.07 15.15 -15.36
N LEU A 160 5.21 14.42 -14.64
CA LEU A 160 4.95 14.64 -13.23
C LEU A 160 6.17 14.35 -12.35
N HIS A 161 6.89 13.25 -12.62
CA HIS A 161 8.15 12.96 -11.96
C HIS A 161 9.18 14.09 -12.15
N ASN A 162 9.31 14.60 -13.37
CA ASN A 162 10.19 15.73 -13.63
C ASN A 162 9.76 16.99 -12.85
N ARG A 163 8.45 17.23 -12.74
CA ARG A 163 7.90 18.35 -11.96
C ARG A 163 8.25 18.22 -10.48
N VAL A 164 8.09 17.03 -9.88
CA VAL A 164 8.50 16.73 -8.51
C VAL A 164 9.99 16.98 -8.31
N ALA A 165 10.85 16.49 -9.22
CA ALA A 165 12.29 16.67 -9.12
C ALA A 165 12.70 18.15 -9.20
N VAL A 166 12.05 18.93 -10.06
CA VAL A 166 12.29 20.37 -10.19
C VAL A 166 11.82 21.13 -8.96
N LEU A 167 10.65 20.80 -8.41
CA LEU A 167 10.15 21.41 -7.19
C LEU A 167 11.04 21.06 -5.99
N ALA A 168 11.59 19.84 -5.94
CA ALA A 168 12.53 19.42 -4.92
C ALA A 168 13.82 20.26 -4.96
N ALA A 169 14.31 20.58 -6.16
CA ALA A 169 15.43 21.48 -6.36
C ALA A 169 15.11 22.90 -5.88
N ALA A 170 13.95 23.44 -6.28
CA ALA A 170 13.53 24.79 -5.91
C ALA A 170 13.28 24.94 -4.40
N ALA A 171 12.78 23.89 -3.75
CA ALA A 171 12.61 23.80 -2.30
C ALA A 171 13.91 23.51 -1.53
N GLN A 172 15.02 23.29 -2.25
CA GLN A 172 16.35 22.96 -1.72
C GLN A 172 16.31 21.76 -0.75
N LEU A 173 15.61 20.69 -1.13
CA LEU A 173 15.49 19.50 -0.30
C LEU A 173 16.86 18.88 -0.01
N THR A 174 17.09 18.61 1.27
CA THR A 174 18.26 17.85 1.74
C THR A 174 18.03 16.34 1.57
N PRO A 175 19.08 15.51 1.51
CA PRO A 175 18.92 14.05 1.43
C PRO A 175 18.05 13.46 2.55
N ALA A 176 18.21 13.95 3.79
CA ALA A 176 17.42 13.49 4.93
C ALA A 176 15.92 13.82 4.79
N GLU A 177 15.59 14.99 4.22
CA GLU A 177 14.21 15.36 3.94
C GLU A 177 13.64 14.55 2.77
N GLY A 178 14.44 14.31 1.72
CA GLY A 178 14.08 13.38 0.65
C GLY A 178 13.76 11.97 1.18
N ASP A 179 14.58 11.45 2.11
CA ASP A 179 14.34 10.16 2.76
C ASP A 179 13.03 10.15 3.60
N SER A 180 12.63 11.29 4.15
CA SER A 180 11.35 11.45 4.87
C SER A 180 10.13 11.59 3.96
N LEU A 181 10.32 12.02 2.71
CA LEU A 181 9.24 12.23 1.73
C LEU A 181 9.01 10.99 0.86
N TRP A 182 10.09 10.34 0.42
CA TRP A 182 10.06 9.21 -0.51
C TRP A 182 11.05 8.09 -0.20
N GLY A 183 11.79 8.15 0.92
CA GLY A 183 12.67 7.06 1.34
C GLY A 183 11.92 5.84 1.89
N SER A 184 12.65 4.98 2.61
CA SER A 184 12.09 3.76 3.23
C SER A 184 11.07 4.06 4.33
N SER A 185 11.22 5.21 5.00
CA SER A 185 10.34 5.64 6.10
C SER A 185 8.86 5.73 5.69
N VAL A 186 8.57 6.04 4.42
CA VAL A 186 7.22 6.21 3.87
C VAL A 186 6.76 5.04 2.99
N GLU A 187 7.48 3.92 2.99
CA GLU A 187 7.10 2.70 2.24
C GLU A 187 5.69 2.22 2.62
N GLY A 188 5.32 2.37 3.90
CA GLY A 188 3.98 2.04 4.39
C GLY A 188 2.86 2.83 3.69
N ILE A 189 3.08 4.13 3.43
CA ILE A 189 2.13 4.99 2.71
C ILE A 189 1.97 4.51 1.27
N ARG A 190 3.08 4.27 0.56
CA ARG A 190 3.06 3.76 -0.82
C ARG A 190 2.36 2.40 -0.91
N ARG A 191 2.58 1.52 0.07
CA ARG A 191 1.86 0.25 0.16
C ARG A 191 0.36 0.45 0.34
N VAL A 192 -0.07 1.38 1.21
CA VAL A 192 -1.50 1.71 1.37
C VAL A 192 -2.11 2.17 0.04
N HIS A 193 -1.42 3.05 -0.70
CA HIS A 193 -1.87 3.46 -2.04
C HIS A 193 -2.05 2.27 -2.99
N ALA A 194 -1.04 1.41 -3.11
CA ALA A 194 -1.10 0.23 -3.97
C ALA A 194 -2.26 -0.70 -3.59
N VAL A 195 -2.38 -1.06 -2.30
CA VAL A 195 -3.44 -1.95 -1.79
C VAL A 195 -4.83 -1.35 -1.96
N THR A 196 -4.98 -0.03 -1.81
CA THR A 196 -6.28 0.64 -2.02
C THR A 196 -6.82 0.40 -3.43
N PHE A 197 -5.96 0.44 -4.46
CA PHE A 197 -6.38 0.23 -5.85
C PHE A 197 -6.59 -1.24 -6.22
N ALA A 198 -6.02 -2.18 -5.45
CA ALA A 198 -6.38 -3.59 -5.60
C ALA A 198 -7.84 -3.86 -5.21
N ALA A 199 -8.39 -3.09 -4.27
CA ALA A 199 -9.78 -3.22 -3.83
C ALA A 199 -10.79 -2.60 -4.81
N TYR A 200 -10.35 -1.82 -5.81
CA TYR A 200 -11.25 -1.23 -6.79
C TYR A 200 -11.87 -2.33 -7.66
N ASP A 201 -13.13 -2.15 -8.05
CA ASP A 201 -13.66 -2.90 -9.17
C ASP A 201 -12.97 -2.46 -10.47
N GLU A 202 -13.17 -3.25 -11.52
CA GLU A 202 -12.51 -3.03 -12.80
C GLU A 202 -12.88 -1.69 -13.45
N GLN A 203 -14.15 -1.28 -13.32
CA GLN A 203 -14.66 -0.04 -13.91
C GLN A 203 -14.08 1.18 -13.20
N ALA A 204 -14.03 1.17 -11.87
CA ALA A 204 -13.43 2.23 -11.06
C ALA A 204 -11.94 2.36 -11.38
N LEU A 205 -11.22 1.24 -11.49
CA LEU A 205 -9.81 1.28 -11.89
C LEU A 205 -9.63 1.87 -13.29
N ALA A 206 -10.43 1.42 -14.27
CA ALA A 206 -10.36 1.94 -15.63
C ALA A 206 -10.69 3.43 -15.71
N GLN A 207 -11.69 3.90 -14.98
CA GLN A 207 -12.06 5.31 -14.96
C GLN A 207 -10.92 6.19 -14.42
N GLU A 208 -10.35 5.81 -13.29
CA GLU A 208 -9.26 6.56 -12.64
C GLU A 208 -7.98 6.53 -13.48
N TRP A 209 -7.61 5.36 -13.99
CA TRP A 209 -6.45 5.21 -14.86
C TRP A 209 -6.58 6.04 -16.14
N ASN A 210 -7.76 6.00 -16.78
CA ASN A 210 -8.02 6.81 -17.97
C ASN A 210 -8.05 8.32 -17.67
N GLY A 211 -8.33 8.73 -16.42
CA GLY A 211 -8.19 10.11 -15.98
C GLY A 211 -6.76 10.62 -16.16
N TYR A 212 -5.78 9.81 -15.77
CA TYR A 212 -4.35 10.12 -15.93
C TYR A 212 -3.79 9.82 -17.33
N ALA A 213 -4.49 9.03 -18.15
CA ALA A 213 -4.10 8.76 -19.54
C ALA A 213 -4.57 9.85 -20.52
N ARG A 214 -5.30 10.88 -20.08
CA ARG A 214 -5.68 12.02 -20.92
C ARG A 214 -4.49 12.93 -21.14
N ALA A 215 -4.46 13.61 -22.29
CA ALA A 215 -3.48 14.65 -22.54
C ALA A 215 -3.58 15.74 -21.44
N ASP A 216 -2.50 15.92 -20.69
CA ASP A 216 -2.38 16.93 -19.64
C ASP A 216 -1.62 18.14 -20.19
N PRO A 217 -2.20 19.36 -20.21
CA PRO A 217 -1.49 20.56 -20.61
C PRO A 217 -0.43 21.01 -19.59
N ALA A 218 -0.36 20.37 -18.41
CA ALA A 218 0.58 20.73 -17.37
C ALA A 218 2.03 20.55 -17.83
N LEU A 219 2.83 21.58 -17.58
CA LEU A 219 4.23 21.59 -17.95
C LEU A 219 5.07 20.77 -16.97
N ALA A 220 5.99 19.97 -17.51
CA ALA A 220 6.98 19.23 -16.74
C ALA A 220 7.91 20.14 -15.91
N VAL A 221 8.02 21.41 -16.29
CA VAL A 221 8.68 22.47 -15.50
C VAL A 221 7.65 23.59 -15.34
N PRO A 222 7.18 23.87 -14.12
CA PRO A 222 6.21 24.93 -13.89
C PRO A 222 6.78 26.32 -14.26
N PRO A 223 5.93 27.29 -14.62
CA PRO A 223 6.37 28.63 -15.00
C PRO A 223 6.88 29.47 -13.82
N TYR A 224 6.47 29.11 -12.60
CA TYR A 224 6.84 29.80 -11.36
C TYR A 224 8.17 29.29 -10.75
N VAL A 225 8.81 28.30 -11.38
CA VAL A 225 10.15 27.85 -10.99
C VAL A 225 11.19 28.75 -11.67
N PRO A 226 12.16 29.31 -10.93
CA PRO A 226 13.23 30.14 -11.50
C PRO A 226 14.02 29.40 -12.58
N ARG A 227 14.27 30.08 -13.70
CA ARG A 227 15.04 29.56 -14.83
C ARG A 227 16.18 30.48 -15.19
N ASP A 228 17.26 29.88 -15.65
CA ASP A 228 18.37 30.59 -16.24
C ASP A 228 17.88 31.27 -17.55
N PRO A 229 18.11 32.58 -17.72
CA PRO A 229 17.62 33.32 -18.88
C PRO A 229 18.35 32.97 -20.19
N GLU A 230 19.55 32.40 -20.13
CA GLU A 230 20.34 32.00 -21.31
C GLU A 230 20.04 30.55 -21.74
N THR A 231 19.86 29.63 -20.79
CA THR A 231 19.65 28.20 -21.09
C THR A 231 18.19 27.75 -21.02
N GLY A 232 17.33 28.53 -20.34
CA GLY A 232 15.94 28.15 -20.08
C GLY A 232 15.76 26.97 -19.13
N THR A 233 16.84 26.48 -18.50
CA THR A 233 16.81 25.37 -17.53
C THR A 233 16.53 25.90 -16.12
N PRO A 234 15.96 25.08 -15.22
CA PRO A 234 15.89 25.45 -13.80
C PRO A 234 17.27 25.86 -13.27
N THR A 235 17.33 26.94 -12.49
CA THR A 235 18.59 27.42 -11.92
C THR A 235 19.12 26.52 -10.82
N GLU A 236 18.21 25.84 -10.12
CA GLU A 236 18.52 24.90 -9.04
C GLU A 236 18.49 23.46 -9.56
N THR A 237 19.46 22.66 -9.13
CA THR A 237 19.51 21.22 -9.40
C THR A 237 19.24 20.45 -8.13
N ALA A 238 18.35 19.45 -8.18
CA ALA A 238 18.01 18.64 -7.02
C ALA A 238 19.22 17.83 -6.55
N THR A 239 19.59 17.97 -5.29
CA THR A 239 20.60 17.12 -4.63
C THR A 239 20.05 15.71 -4.36
N VAL A 240 18.74 15.60 -4.16
CA VAL A 240 18.00 14.35 -3.98
C VAL A 240 16.75 14.37 -4.86
N GLY A 241 16.59 13.34 -5.69
CA GLY A 241 15.42 13.18 -6.55
C GLY A 241 14.44 12.15 -6.00
N PRO A 242 13.15 12.22 -6.38
CA PRO A 242 12.20 11.15 -6.09
C PRO A 242 12.61 9.84 -6.81
N PRO A 243 12.09 8.69 -6.37
CA PRO A 243 12.25 7.44 -7.11
C PRO A 243 11.72 7.58 -8.53
N THR A 244 12.41 6.97 -9.48
CA THR A 244 11.98 7.00 -10.88
C THR A 244 10.60 6.33 -11.06
N PRO A 245 9.82 6.70 -12.08
CA PRO A 245 8.53 6.04 -12.34
C PRO A 245 8.62 4.51 -12.40
N ARG A 246 9.70 3.98 -12.99
CA ARG A 246 9.97 2.54 -13.04
C ARG A 246 10.16 1.92 -11.65
N GLN A 247 10.90 2.59 -10.76
CA GLN A 247 11.09 2.14 -9.37
C GLN A 247 9.76 2.18 -8.62
N MET A 248 9.01 3.27 -8.73
CA MET A 248 7.70 3.40 -8.08
C MET A 248 6.70 2.34 -8.53
N LEU A 249 6.68 2.01 -9.84
CA LEU A 249 5.86 0.93 -10.37
C LEU A 249 6.30 -0.44 -9.82
N ALA A 250 7.60 -0.71 -9.79
CA ALA A 250 8.13 -1.95 -9.24
C ALA A 250 7.77 -2.10 -7.74
N ASP A 251 7.91 -1.03 -6.97
CA ASP A 251 7.55 -0.99 -5.55
C ASP A 251 6.04 -1.20 -5.34
N ALA A 252 5.20 -0.56 -6.16
CA ALA A 252 3.75 -0.72 -6.10
C ALA A 252 3.33 -2.15 -6.47
N THR A 253 3.91 -2.75 -7.52
CA THR A 253 3.67 -4.15 -7.87
C THR A 253 4.12 -5.11 -6.78
N SER A 254 5.27 -4.87 -6.15
CA SER A 254 5.75 -5.66 -5.01
C SER A 254 4.79 -5.53 -3.83
N ALA A 255 4.34 -4.32 -3.49
CA ALA A 255 3.38 -4.08 -2.42
C ALA A 255 2.05 -4.81 -2.62
N LEU A 256 1.54 -4.84 -3.87
CA LEU A 256 0.35 -5.63 -4.23
C LEU A 256 0.58 -7.12 -4.02
N ARG A 257 1.69 -7.66 -4.52
CA ARG A 257 2.02 -9.08 -4.40
C ARG A 257 2.16 -9.52 -2.95
N VAL A 258 2.87 -8.73 -2.13
CA VAL A 258 3.01 -8.95 -0.69
C VAL A 258 1.63 -8.96 -0.01
N GLN A 259 0.72 -8.06 -0.41
CA GLN A 259 -0.64 -8.05 0.12
C GLN A 259 -1.43 -9.31 -0.25
N PHE A 260 -1.34 -9.76 -1.51
CA PHE A 260 -1.98 -11.00 -1.93
C PHE A 260 -1.45 -12.21 -1.15
N VAL A 261 -0.13 -12.29 -0.96
CA VAL A 261 0.49 -13.35 -0.16
C VAL A 261 0.02 -13.31 1.30
N ASP A 262 0.01 -12.13 1.92
CA ASP A 262 -0.49 -11.94 3.28
C ASP A 262 -1.98 -12.35 3.40
N THR A 263 -2.82 -11.94 2.47
CA THR A 263 -4.23 -12.37 2.42
C THR A 263 -4.38 -13.88 2.18
N ALA A 264 -3.58 -14.48 1.30
CA ALA A 264 -3.61 -15.92 1.05
C ALA A 264 -3.18 -16.72 2.28
N ILE A 265 -2.16 -16.24 3.01
CA ILE A 265 -1.71 -16.82 4.27
C ILE A 265 -2.82 -16.74 5.31
N ARG A 266 -3.44 -15.57 5.53
CA ARG A 266 -4.56 -15.42 6.48
C ARG A 266 -5.76 -16.30 6.14
N ASN A 267 -6.15 -16.35 4.86
CA ASN A 267 -7.28 -17.19 4.41
C ASN A 267 -6.98 -18.70 4.45
N SER A 268 -5.71 -19.09 4.59
CA SER A 268 -5.31 -20.48 4.80
C SER A 268 -5.38 -20.89 6.27
N GLU A 269 -5.55 -19.94 7.19
CA GLU A 269 -5.96 -20.26 8.54
C GLU A 269 -7.38 -20.79 8.42
N SER A 270 -7.60 -22.04 8.84
CA SER A 270 -8.96 -22.53 9.08
C SER A 270 -9.51 -21.71 10.23
N THR A 271 -9.99 -20.50 9.95
CA THR A 271 -10.72 -19.71 10.90
C THR A 271 -11.94 -20.54 11.22
N ASP A 272 -12.01 -21.02 12.46
CA ASP A 272 -13.24 -21.52 13.00
C ASP A 272 -14.17 -20.30 13.03
N LEU A 273 -14.89 -20.06 11.93
CA LEU A 273 -15.76 -18.89 11.73
C LEU A 273 -16.77 -18.77 12.88
N ALA A 274 -17.05 -19.89 13.57
CA ALA A 274 -17.80 -19.93 14.82
C ALA A 274 -17.08 -19.26 16.00
N ALA A 275 -15.75 -19.44 16.14
CA ALA A 275 -14.92 -18.81 17.17
C ALA A 275 -14.72 -17.31 16.95
N GLU A 276 -14.55 -16.88 15.69
CA GLU A 276 -14.48 -15.45 15.35
C GLU A 276 -15.84 -14.76 15.50
N SER A 277 -16.93 -15.40 15.05
CA SER A 277 -18.28 -14.84 15.24
C SER A 277 -18.64 -14.73 16.72
N THR A 278 -18.24 -15.68 17.56
CA THR A 278 -18.46 -15.58 19.02
C THR A 278 -17.58 -14.53 19.68
N ALA A 279 -16.34 -14.33 19.22
CA ALA A 279 -15.47 -13.26 19.69
C ALA A 279 -16.01 -11.87 19.31
N ILE A 280 -16.50 -11.69 18.08
CA ILE A 280 -17.12 -10.44 17.62
C ILE A 280 -18.42 -10.17 18.38
N THR A 281 -19.29 -11.17 18.55
CA THR A 281 -20.52 -11.04 19.35
C THR A 281 -20.20 -10.68 20.80
N ALA A 282 -19.20 -11.31 21.42
CA ALA A 282 -18.79 -10.99 22.79
C ALA A 282 -18.23 -9.57 22.93
N VAL A 283 -17.49 -9.07 21.93
CA VAL A 283 -16.97 -7.69 21.91
C VAL A 283 -18.11 -6.68 21.71
N VAL A 284 -19.07 -6.99 20.83
CA VAL A 284 -20.26 -6.16 20.61
C VAL A 284 -21.14 -6.11 21.86
N ASP A 285 -21.39 -7.25 22.50
CA ASP A 285 -22.17 -7.31 23.76
C ASP A 285 -21.45 -6.57 24.90
N ALA A 286 -20.12 -6.70 24.99
CA ALA A 286 -19.32 -5.95 25.98
C ALA A 286 -19.30 -4.43 25.70
N ALA A 287 -19.36 -4.02 24.43
CA ALA A 287 -19.43 -2.61 24.05
C ALA A 287 -20.82 -2.00 24.23
N LEU A 288 -21.88 -2.80 24.12
CA LEU A 288 -23.27 -2.37 24.28
C LEU A 288 -23.70 -2.26 25.75
N GLY A 289 -23.03 -2.96 26.68
CA GLY A 289 -23.36 -2.93 28.11
C GLY A 289 -24.75 -3.51 28.43
N GLU A 290 -25.07 -3.73 29.71
CA GLU A 290 -26.39 -4.23 30.11
C GLU A 290 -27.50 -3.25 29.69
N ASP A 291 -28.52 -3.77 28.99
CA ASP A 291 -29.71 -3.10 28.45
C ASP A 291 -30.09 -1.84 29.24
N ARG A 292 -29.60 -0.69 28.80
CA ARG A 292 -30.27 0.58 29.06
C ARG A 292 -31.43 0.65 28.09
N GLU A 293 -32.64 0.47 28.59
CA GLU A 293 -33.89 0.72 27.86
C GLU A 293 -33.77 2.06 27.12
N TRP A 294 -33.51 1.97 25.82
CA TRP A 294 -33.37 3.13 24.95
C TRP A 294 -34.78 3.62 24.65
N THR A 295 -35.31 4.50 25.48
CA THR A 295 -36.54 5.22 25.17
C THR A 295 -36.25 6.14 23.99
N TRP A 296 -36.73 5.75 22.81
CA TRP A 296 -36.73 6.57 21.60
C TRP A 296 -37.61 7.79 21.87
N GLU A 297 -36.99 8.93 22.19
CA GLU A 297 -37.71 10.20 22.26
C GLU A 297 -37.73 10.80 20.85
N PRO A 298 -38.91 10.93 20.21
CA PRO A 298 -38.99 11.49 18.86
C PRO A 298 -38.49 12.92 18.86
N ASP A 299 -37.46 13.16 18.07
CA ASP A 299 -36.91 14.50 17.86
C ASP A 299 -38.00 15.44 17.34
N HIS A 300 -38.08 16.63 17.94
CA HIS A 300 -39.11 17.63 17.65
C HIS A 300 -39.05 18.08 16.18
N ASP A 301 -40.15 17.90 15.46
CA ASP A 301 -40.38 18.40 14.10
C ASP A 301 -40.27 19.95 14.05
N PRO A 302 -39.31 20.54 13.32
CA PRO A 302 -39.18 21.99 13.19
C PRO A 302 -40.05 22.55 12.04
N ALA A 303 -41.20 21.93 11.72
CA ALA A 303 -42.07 22.39 10.63
C ALA A 303 -43.58 22.37 10.97
N ALA A 304 -43.99 23.06 12.03
CA ALA A 304 -45.41 23.40 12.21
C ALA A 304 -45.63 24.75 12.93
N GLY A 305 -45.64 25.84 12.16
CA GLY A 305 -45.96 27.17 12.68
C GLY A 305 -46.20 28.26 11.62
N ARG A 306 -47.22 28.06 10.75
CA ARG A 306 -48.06 29.06 10.03
C ARG A 306 -47.36 30.34 9.51
N GLY A 307 -47.22 30.62 8.21
CA GLY A 307 -48.20 30.53 7.12
C GLY A 307 -48.59 31.94 6.65
N ARG A 308 -48.26 32.33 5.40
CA ARG A 308 -49.10 33.23 4.58
C ARG A 308 -48.69 33.23 3.09
N GLU A 309 -49.59 32.66 2.28
CA GLU A 309 -49.99 32.98 0.90
C GLU A 309 -49.00 33.72 -0.01
N ILE A 310 -48.54 33.06 -1.10
CA ILE A 310 -48.45 33.71 -2.41
C ILE A 310 -49.08 32.80 -3.46
N SER A 311 -50.18 33.31 -4.00
CA SER A 311 -51.03 32.77 -5.05
C SER A 311 -50.25 32.41 -6.31
N THR A 312 -50.61 31.29 -6.92
CA THR A 312 -50.45 31.06 -8.36
C THR A 312 -51.23 32.12 -9.12
N ASP A 313 -50.58 32.91 -9.95
CA ASP A 313 -51.26 33.55 -11.07
C ASP A 313 -50.39 33.55 -12.33
N ARG A 314 -51.03 33.11 -13.41
CA ARG A 314 -50.49 33.01 -14.76
C ARG A 314 -50.32 34.42 -15.32
N GLY A 315 -49.24 34.65 -16.04
CA GLY A 315 -49.10 35.87 -16.82
C GLY A 315 -50.20 35.99 -17.89
N PRO A 316 -50.54 37.22 -18.32
CA PRO A 316 -51.15 37.42 -19.61
C PRO A 316 -50.09 37.60 -20.69
N GLU A 317 -50.39 37.06 -21.86
CA GLU A 317 -49.78 37.35 -23.14
C GLU A 317 -49.76 38.86 -23.42
N LEU A 318 -48.66 39.35 -24.00
CA LEU A 318 -48.59 40.21 -25.18
C LEU A 318 -47.13 40.28 -25.68
#